data_AF-A0A7X0GSG1-F1
#
_entry.id   AF-A0A7X0GSG1-F1
#
_cell.length_a   1.000
_cell.length_b   1.000
_cell.length_c   1.000
_cell.angle_alpha   90.00
_cell.angle_beta   90.00
_cell.angle_gamma   90.00
#
_symmetry.space_group_name_H-M   'P 1'
#
loop_
_entity.id
_entity.type
_entity.pdbx_description
1 polymer ?
#
loop_
_entity_poly.entity_id
_entity_poly.type
_entity_poly.pdbx_seq_one_letter_code
_entity_poly.pdbx_strand_id
1 'polypeptide(L)'
;MMNSRSRKIATAIAGACVLPLAVAVPASAGNTAQQDADVSVFHGVPGLTVDVFANGKTLVPDLKPGDLTEPQSLAPGTYDIKVFPDGDGPDGQPAIEKSVEVPAGANATIAAHLNTQGDPTLTTYVNDTSTAPSGQSRLTVRHVAAAPAVDVRAGGKPIIEGLTNPYEKSLDVAVGTVNTDVVLAGTDTVVIGPTDLNLTKGKNTIVYAWGSAEDKNLALKTQTINASGQHS
;
A
#
# COMPACT_ATOMS: atom_id res chain seq x y z
N MET A 1 93.94 -19.22 -31.23
CA MET A 1 95.08 -19.02 -30.30
C MET A 1 95.12 -17.55 -29.89
N MET A 2 95.27 -17.32 -28.58
CA MET A 2 95.62 -16.10 -27.86
C MET A 2 94.81 -14.78 -27.99
N ASN A 3 94.22 -14.43 -26.85
CA ASN A 3 93.90 -13.12 -26.25
C ASN A 3 94.43 -11.83 -26.87
N SER A 4 93.59 -10.78 -26.85
CA SER A 4 94.03 -9.42 -26.47
C SER A 4 92.89 -8.51 -25.94
N ARG A 5 93.00 -8.19 -24.64
CA ARG A 5 92.88 -6.86 -23.99
C ARG A 5 91.61 -6.00 -24.12
N SER A 6 90.81 -6.05 -23.05
CA SER A 6 90.49 -4.97 -22.09
C SER A 6 90.15 -3.51 -22.51
N ARG A 7 88.97 -3.10 -22.00
CA ARG A 7 88.55 -1.79 -21.44
C ARG A 7 88.18 -0.63 -22.37
N LYS A 8 86.92 -0.16 -22.26
CA LYS A 8 86.47 1.16 -21.72
C LYS A 8 84.93 1.17 -21.68
N ILE A 9 84.31 1.06 -20.50
CA ILE A 9 83.65 2.13 -19.70
C ILE A 9 82.58 2.91 -20.47
N ALA A 10 81.31 2.73 -20.09
CA ALA A 10 80.33 3.81 -19.94
C ALA A 10 79.23 3.37 -18.97
N THR A 11 79.21 4.01 -17.82
CA THR A 11 78.22 3.87 -16.75
C THR A 11 76.94 4.59 -17.17
N ALA A 12 75.78 3.91 -17.11
CA ALA A 12 74.47 4.55 -17.15
C ALA A 12 73.65 4.09 -15.93
N ILE A 13 73.22 5.08 -15.16
CA ILE A 13 72.47 4.98 -13.91
C ILE A 13 71.04 4.51 -14.24
N ALA A 14 70.64 3.32 -13.80
CA ALA A 14 69.25 2.88 -13.86
C ALA A 14 68.54 3.29 -12.57
N GLY A 15 67.70 4.33 -12.66
CA GLY A 15 66.80 4.75 -11.58
C GLY A 15 65.64 3.76 -11.44
N ALA A 16 65.42 3.26 -10.22
CA ALA A 16 64.31 2.39 -9.87
C ALA A 16 62.99 3.17 -9.86
N CYS A 17 62.14 2.95 -10.86
CA CYS A 17 60.73 3.32 -10.80
C CYS A 17 59.95 2.15 -10.17
N VAL A 18 59.67 2.24 -8.87
CA VAL A 18 58.75 1.32 -8.19
C VAL A 18 57.35 1.91 -8.35
N LEU A 19 56.55 1.34 -9.25
CA LEU A 19 55.11 1.63 -9.36
C LEU A 19 54.39 0.95 -8.19
N PRO A 20 53.70 1.66 -7.28
CA PRO A 20 52.79 1.01 -6.37
C PRO A 20 51.55 0.54 -7.15
N LEU A 21 51.37 -0.78 -7.23
CA LEU A 21 50.13 -1.40 -7.68
C LEU A 21 49.04 -1.03 -6.67
N ALA A 22 48.23 -0.01 -7.00
CA ALA A 22 46.99 0.25 -6.30
C ALA A 22 46.03 -0.91 -6.58
N VAL A 23 45.84 -1.79 -5.60
CA VAL A 23 44.81 -2.83 -5.66
C VAL A 23 43.48 -2.10 -5.53
N ALA A 24 42.79 -1.89 -6.65
CA ALA A 24 41.41 -1.43 -6.64
C ALA A 24 40.56 -2.55 -6.02
N VAL A 25 40.19 -2.40 -4.75
CA VAL A 25 39.16 -3.23 -4.14
C VAL A 25 37.87 -2.87 -4.87
N PRO A 26 37.19 -3.78 -5.57
CA PRO A 26 35.87 -3.47 -6.08
C PRO A 26 34.98 -3.16 -4.88
N ALA A 27 34.51 -1.92 -4.80
CA ALA A 27 33.42 -1.58 -3.92
C ALA A 27 32.21 -2.39 -4.40
N SER A 28 31.93 -3.50 -3.73
CA SER A 28 30.62 -4.14 -3.82
C SER A 28 29.63 -3.12 -3.30
N ALA A 29 28.98 -2.40 -4.22
CA ALA A 29 27.70 -1.80 -3.94
C ALA A 29 26.80 -2.95 -3.50
N GLY A 30 26.61 -3.08 -2.20
CA GLY A 30 25.61 -3.98 -1.66
C GLY A 30 24.28 -3.47 -2.19
N ASN A 31 23.75 -4.09 -3.24
CA ASN A 31 22.32 -4.08 -3.48
C ASN A 31 21.72 -4.76 -2.26
N THR A 32 21.45 -4.00 -1.19
CA THR A 32 20.41 -4.40 -0.26
C THR A 32 19.15 -4.41 -1.11
N ALA A 33 18.76 -5.60 -1.59
CA ALA A 33 17.49 -5.77 -2.28
C ALA A 33 16.43 -5.18 -1.35
N GLN A 34 15.88 -4.05 -1.77
CA GLN A 34 14.91 -3.33 -0.98
C GLN A 34 13.68 -4.24 -0.87
N GLN A 35 13.19 -4.49 0.34
CA GLN A 35 12.12 -5.48 0.53
C GLN A 35 10.89 -5.08 -0.28
N ASP A 36 10.34 -6.04 -1.01
CA ASP A 36 9.07 -5.88 -1.71
C ASP A 36 7.95 -5.52 -0.73
N ALA A 37 6.96 -4.79 -1.23
CA ALA A 37 5.74 -4.44 -0.52
C ALA A 37 4.64 -5.46 -0.86
N ASP A 38 3.77 -5.72 0.12
CA ASP A 38 2.53 -6.47 -0.08
C ASP A 38 1.39 -5.47 -0.36
N VAL A 39 0.89 -5.45 -1.60
CA VAL A 39 -0.11 -4.47 -2.04
C VAL A 39 -1.42 -5.16 -2.42
N SER A 40 -2.49 -4.83 -1.73
CA SER A 40 -3.86 -5.15 -2.14
C SER A 40 -4.49 -4.00 -2.92
N VAL A 41 -5.45 -4.32 -3.80
CA VAL A 41 -6.27 -3.33 -4.49
C VAL A 41 -7.72 -3.50 -4.06
N PHE A 42 -8.36 -2.42 -3.63
CA PHE A 42 -9.78 -2.36 -3.31
C PHE A 42 -10.51 -1.50 -4.33
N HIS A 43 -11.65 -1.99 -4.84
CA HIS A 43 -12.51 -1.21 -5.73
C HIS A 43 -13.85 -0.89 -5.09
N GLY A 44 -14.03 0.38 -4.73
CA GLY A 44 -15.21 0.93 -4.07
C GLY A 44 -15.92 2.00 -4.89
N VAL A 45 -15.87 1.95 -6.22
CA VAL A 45 -16.64 2.82 -7.12
C VAL A 45 -17.89 2.06 -7.60
N PRO A 46 -19.10 2.39 -7.13
CA PRO A 46 -20.32 1.70 -7.55
C PRO A 46 -20.58 1.78 -9.06
N GLY A 47 -21.14 0.71 -9.63
CA GLY A 47 -21.61 0.68 -11.03
C GLY A 47 -20.52 0.63 -12.10
N LEU A 48 -19.24 0.54 -11.72
CA LEU A 48 -18.12 0.53 -12.65
C LEU A 48 -17.27 -0.73 -12.43
N THR A 49 -17.20 -1.64 -13.40
CA THR A 49 -16.15 -2.68 -13.41
C THR A 49 -14.89 -2.09 -14.04
N VAL A 50 -13.71 -2.41 -13.53
CA VAL A 50 -12.46 -1.76 -13.97
C VAL A 50 -11.30 -2.70 -14.17
N ASP A 51 -10.41 -2.29 -15.06
CA ASP A 51 -9.05 -2.82 -15.17
C ASP A 51 -8.06 -1.82 -14.55
N VAL A 52 -7.18 -2.32 -13.69
CA VAL A 52 -6.13 -1.53 -13.02
C VAL A 52 -4.80 -1.82 -13.69
N PHE A 53 -4.12 -0.75 -14.12
CA PHE A 53 -2.81 -0.78 -14.72
C PHE A 53 -1.79 -0.06 -13.85
N ALA A 54 -0.57 -0.58 -13.82
CA ALA A 54 0.58 0.04 -13.18
C ALA A 54 1.71 0.19 -14.21
N ASN A 55 2.17 1.43 -14.43
CA ASN A 55 3.19 1.76 -15.44
C ASN A 55 2.86 1.19 -16.83
N GLY A 56 1.59 1.29 -17.24
CA GLY A 56 1.09 0.82 -18.53
C GLY A 56 0.94 -0.71 -18.67
N LYS A 57 1.19 -1.48 -17.61
CA LYS A 57 0.98 -2.94 -17.58
C LYS A 57 -0.23 -3.28 -16.73
N THR A 58 -1.05 -4.23 -17.17
CA THR A 58 -2.19 -4.71 -16.39
C THR A 58 -1.71 -5.28 -15.05
N LEU A 59 -2.24 -4.75 -13.97
CA LEU A 59 -2.00 -5.19 -12.59
C LEU A 59 -3.13 -6.09 -12.09
N VAL A 60 -4.38 -5.62 -12.22
CA VAL A 60 -5.58 -6.36 -11.81
C VAL A 60 -6.67 -6.16 -12.86
N PRO A 61 -7.08 -7.20 -13.60
CA PRO A 61 -8.20 -7.10 -14.52
C PRO A 61 -9.55 -7.33 -13.83
N ASP A 62 -10.64 -6.93 -14.49
CA ASP A 62 -12.03 -7.33 -14.20
C ASP A 62 -12.53 -7.06 -12.77
N LEU A 63 -12.03 -6.00 -12.12
CA LEU A 63 -12.31 -5.72 -10.71
C LEU A 63 -13.70 -5.10 -10.55
N LYS A 64 -14.60 -5.78 -9.82
CA LYS A 64 -15.99 -5.32 -9.62
C LYS A 64 -16.13 -4.47 -8.36
N PRO A 65 -17.15 -3.61 -8.27
CA PRO A 65 -17.40 -2.83 -7.06
C PRO A 65 -17.57 -3.75 -5.84
N GLY A 66 -16.80 -3.49 -4.78
CA GLY A 66 -16.73 -4.31 -3.56
C GLY A 66 -15.63 -5.38 -3.58
N ASP A 67 -14.93 -5.58 -4.68
CA ASP A 67 -13.83 -6.53 -4.76
C ASP A 67 -12.59 -5.97 -4.06
N LEU A 68 -11.88 -6.87 -3.39
CA LEU A 68 -10.59 -6.64 -2.75
C LEU A 68 -9.69 -7.79 -3.14
N THR A 69 -8.52 -7.49 -3.67
CA THR A 69 -7.57 -8.53 -4.07
C THR A 69 -6.82 -9.08 -2.86
N GLU A 70 -6.35 -10.32 -3.00
CA GLU A 70 -5.23 -10.78 -2.18
C GLU A 70 -4.00 -9.88 -2.39
N PRO A 71 -3.11 -9.73 -1.39
CA PRO A 71 -1.89 -8.94 -1.53
C PRO A 71 -0.98 -9.50 -2.63
N GLN A 72 -0.38 -8.61 -3.41
CA GLN A 72 0.60 -8.92 -4.44
C GLN A 72 1.95 -8.31 -4.06
N SER A 73 3.04 -9.06 -4.29
CA SER A 73 4.41 -8.57 -4.09
C SER A 73 4.76 -7.55 -5.17
N LEU A 74 5.06 -6.33 -4.77
CA LEU A 74 5.51 -5.25 -5.65
C LEU A 74 6.84 -4.69 -5.17
N ALA A 75 7.75 -4.43 -6.11
CA ALA A 75 8.97 -3.72 -5.79
C ALA A 75 8.64 -2.32 -5.24
N PRO A 76 9.41 -1.78 -4.28
CA PRO A 76 9.21 -0.42 -3.83
C PRO A 76 9.48 0.59 -4.94
N GLY A 77 8.69 1.66 -4.96
CA GLY A 77 8.85 2.74 -5.93
C GLY A 77 7.57 3.54 -6.18
N THR A 78 7.65 4.43 -7.16
CA THR A 78 6.47 5.17 -7.64
C THR A 78 5.89 4.45 -8.85
N TYR A 79 4.58 4.25 -8.82
CA TYR A 79 3.82 3.63 -9.89
C TYR A 79 2.82 4.64 -10.46
N ASP A 80 2.78 4.76 -11.78
CA ASP A 80 1.69 5.41 -12.48
C ASP A 80 0.50 4.45 -12.53
N ILE A 81 -0.52 4.70 -11.71
CA ILE A 81 -1.72 3.87 -11.64
C ILE A 81 -2.79 4.49 -12.51
N LYS A 82 -3.29 3.69 -13.45
CA LYS A 82 -4.43 4.03 -14.30
C LYS A 82 -5.52 3.00 -14.13
N VAL A 83 -6.75 3.47 -14.00
CA VAL A 83 -7.94 2.64 -13.84
C VAL A 83 -8.85 2.94 -15.02
N PHE A 84 -9.14 1.91 -15.81
CA PHE A 84 -9.99 2.01 -16.99
C PHE A 84 -11.30 1.27 -16.72
N PRO A 85 -12.43 1.72 -17.29
CA PRO A 85 -13.61 0.86 -17.38
C PRO A 85 -13.24 -0.48 -18.03
N ASP A 86 -13.83 -1.57 -17.57
CA ASP A 86 -13.63 -2.89 -18.16
C ASP A 86 -13.92 -2.87 -19.67
N GLY A 87 -13.05 -3.53 -20.44
CA GLY A 87 -13.08 -3.54 -21.90
C GLY A 87 -12.43 -2.33 -22.58
N ASP A 88 -12.14 -1.25 -21.83
CA ASP A 88 -11.31 -0.15 -22.32
C ASP A 88 -9.83 -0.49 -22.09
N GLY A 89 -9.07 -0.55 -23.18
CA GLY A 89 -7.63 -0.78 -23.12
C GLY A 89 -6.84 0.47 -22.66
N PRO A 90 -5.52 0.35 -22.44
CA PRO A 90 -4.67 1.45 -21.98
C PRO A 90 -4.54 2.60 -23.00
N ASP A 91 -5.04 2.42 -24.22
CA ASP A 91 -5.12 3.45 -25.27
C ASP A 91 -6.34 4.38 -25.11
N GLY A 92 -7.27 4.05 -24.20
CA GLY A 92 -8.46 4.84 -23.88
C GLY A 92 -8.21 5.99 -22.89
N GLN A 93 -9.27 6.66 -22.46
CA GLN A 93 -9.21 7.64 -21.38
C GLN A 93 -9.43 6.93 -20.03
N PRO A 94 -8.49 7.02 -19.08
CA PRO A 94 -8.68 6.39 -17.77
C PRO A 94 -9.78 7.10 -16.97
N ALA A 95 -10.56 6.33 -16.23
CA ALA A 95 -11.51 6.85 -15.24
C ALA A 95 -10.76 7.45 -14.03
N ILE A 96 -9.59 6.90 -13.69
CA ILE A 96 -8.70 7.46 -12.67
C ILE A 96 -7.25 7.35 -13.16
N GLU A 97 -6.48 8.41 -12.99
CA GLU A 97 -5.03 8.43 -13.24
C GLU A 97 -4.32 9.13 -12.08
N LYS A 98 -3.39 8.42 -11.43
CA LYS A 98 -2.65 8.94 -10.27
C LYS A 98 -1.31 8.25 -10.08
N SER A 99 -0.28 9.03 -9.74
CA SER A 99 0.97 8.47 -9.24
C SER A 99 0.83 8.04 -7.77
N VAL A 100 1.21 6.80 -7.48
CA VAL A 100 1.17 6.17 -6.15
C VAL A 100 2.58 5.79 -5.71
N GLU A 101 2.95 6.15 -4.50
CA GLU A 101 4.18 5.66 -3.86
C GLU A 101 3.90 4.34 -3.12
N VAL A 102 4.76 3.36 -3.36
CA VAL A 102 4.79 2.06 -2.67
C VAL A 102 6.08 2.01 -1.86
N PRO A 103 6.04 2.24 -0.54
CA PRO A 103 7.22 2.18 0.30
C PRO A 103 7.73 0.74 0.43
N ALA A 104 9.03 0.59 0.69
CA ALA A 104 9.63 -0.73 0.88
C ALA A 104 9.13 -1.46 2.12
N GLY A 105 8.90 -2.76 1.96
CA GLY A 105 8.38 -3.63 3.02
C GLY A 105 7.00 -3.23 3.52
N ALA A 106 6.30 -2.33 2.84
CA ALA A 106 4.98 -1.88 3.27
C ALA A 106 3.95 -2.97 3.03
N ASN A 107 3.05 -3.17 3.99
CA ASN A 107 1.75 -3.75 3.70
C ASN A 107 0.82 -2.59 3.35
N ALA A 108 0.26 -2.55 2.14
CA ALA A 108 -0.51 -1.40 1.67
C ALA A 108 -1.80 -1.82 0.97
N THR A 109 -2.76 -0.91 0.92
CA THR A 109 -3.94 -1.06 0.08
C THR A 109 -4.15 0.20 -0.74
N ILE A 110 -4.28 0.00 -2.05
CA ILE A 110 -4.66 1.03 -3.01
C ILE A 110 -6.18 0.91 -3.18
N ALA A 111 -6.93 1.91 -2.73
CA ALA A 111 -8.37 1.95 -2.86
C ALA A 111 -8.77 2.88 -4.00
N ALA A 112 -9.44 2.34 -5.03
CA ALA A 112 -10.21 3.12 -5.98
C ALA A 112 -11.59 3.37 -5.36
N HIS A 113 -12.01 4.63 -5.22
CA HIS A 113 -13.25 4.96 -4.51
C HIS A 113 -13.81 6.32 -4.95
N LEU A 114 -14.99 6.69 -4.48
CA LEU A 114 -15.53 8.03 -4.70
C LEU A 114 -14.95 9.05 -3.71
N ASN A 115 -14.61 10.25 -4.16
CA ASN A 115 -14.32 11.39 -3.29
C ASN A 115 -15.63 11.95 -2.68
N THR A 116 -15.56 13.02 -1.89
CA THR A 116 -16.76 13.64 -1.27
C THR A 116 -17.74 14.26 -2.26
N GLN A 117 -17.32 14.53 -3.50
CA GLN A 117 -18.15 15.05 -4.58
C GLN A 117 -18.76 13.94 -5.46
N GLY A 118 -18.40 12.67 -5.22
CA GLY A 118 -18.85 11.56 -6.06
C GLY A 118 -17.95 11.26 -7.26
N ASP A 119 -16.79 11.90 -7.40
CA ASP A 119 -15.85 11.58 -8.49
C ASP A 119 -14.94 10.40 -8.12
N PRO A 120 -14.65 9.47 -9.05
CA PRO A 120 -13.66 8.42 -8.86
C PRO A 120 -12.27 8.98 -8.53
N THR A 121 -11.59 8.38 -7.55
CA THR A 121 -10.24 8.75 -7.10
C THR A 121 -9.50 7.53 -6.52
N LEU A 122 -8.20 7.70 -6.27
CA LEU A 122 -7.35 6.69 -5.65
C LEU A 122 -6.74 7.20 -4.34
N THR A 123 -6.84 6.40 -3.28
CA THR A 123 -6.12 6.63 -2.02
C THR A 123 -5.31 5.40 -1.65
N THR A 124 -4.04 5.63 -1.30
CA THR A 124 -3.15 4.58 -0.82
C THR A 124 -3.05 4.66 0.68
N TYR A 125 -3.23 3.52 1.33
CA TYR A 125 -3.07 3.39 2.77
C TYR A 125 -1.95 2.41 3.08
N VAL A 126 -1.02 2.80 3.95
CA VAL A 126 -0.07 1.86 4.56
C VAL A 126 -0.80 1.22 5.74
N ASN A 127 -0.99 -0.09 5.67
CA ASN A 127 -1.70 -0.85 6.67
C ASN A 127 -0.82 -1.02 7.92
N ASP A 128 -1.42 -0.82 9.09
CA ASP A 128 -0.74 -1.03 10.36
C ASP A 128 -0.65 -2.53 10.69
N THR A 129 0.56 -3.06 10.54
CA THR A 129 0.95 -4.44 10.86
C THR A 129 1.66 -4.55 12.20
N SER A 130 1.77 -3.46 12.96
CA SER A 130 2.42 -3.50 14.27
C SER A 130 1.65 -4.40 15.24
N THR A 131 2.37 -4.95 16.22
CA THR A 131 1.78 -5.91 17.15
C THR A 131 0.62 -5.30 17.93
N ALA A 132 -0.57 -5.89 17.80
CA ALA A 132 -1.71 -5.52 18.64
C ALA A 132 -1.43 -5.88 20.11
N PRO A 133 -1.95 -5.14 21.10
CA PRO A 133 -1.77 -5.45 22.51
C PRO A 133 -2.20 -6.89 22.85
N SER A 134 -1.56 -7.48 23.85
CA SER A 134 -1.83 -8.87 24.22
C SER A 134 -3.31 -9.09 24.54
N GLY A 135 -3.92 -10.05 23.83
CA GLY A 135 -5.34 -10.40 24.00
C GLY A 135 -6.31 -9.48 23.28
N GLN A 136 -5.84 -8.48 22.54
CA GLN A 136 -6.67 -7.54 21.78
C GLN A 136 -6.59 -7.79 20.26
N SER A 137 -7.53 -7.17 19.55
CA SER A 137 -7.56 -7.02 18.10
C SER A 137 -7.37 -5.54 17.76
N ARG A 138 -6.89 -5.24 16.56
CA ARG A 138 -6.91 -3.88 16.02
C ARG A 138 -8.08 -3.75 15.05
N LEU A 139 -8.78 -2.63 15.14
CA LEU A 139 -9.82 -2.22 14.20
C LEU A 139 -9.36 -0.93 13.52
N THR A 140 -9.22 -0.96 12.21
CA THR A 140 -9.03 0.24 11.39
C THR A 140 -10.30 0.49 10.59
N VAL A 141 -10.84 1.70 10.63
CA VAL A 141 -11.97 2.10 9.80
C VAL A 141 -11.52 3.16 8.81
N ARG A 142 -11.76 2.91 7.53
CA ARG A 142 -11.49 3.79 6.39
C ARG A 142 -12.82 4.31 5.86
N HIS A 143 -12.96 5.63 5.83
CA HIS A 143 -14.09 6.25 5.14
C HIS A 143 -13.67 6.61 3.73
N VAL A 144 -14.20 5.89 2.75
CA VAL A 144 -13.90 6.01 1.31
C VAL A 144 -15.20 6.13 0.49
N ALA A 145 -16.22 6.77 1.05
CA ALA A 145 -17.52 6.94 0.41
C ALA A 145 -17.79 8.41 0.11
N ALA A 146 -18.53 8.69 -0.96
CA ALA A 146 -19.13 10.00 -1.21
C ALA A 146 -20.26 10.23 -0.20
N ALA A 147 -19.88 10.67 1.00
CA ALA A 147 -20.80 10.92 2.10
C ALA A 147 -20.26 12.04 3.01
N PRO A 148 -21.14 12.67 3.81
CA PRO A 148 -20.72 13.52 4.91
C PRO A 148 -19.91 12.75 5.97
N ALA A 149 -19.36 13.48 6.94
CA ALA A 149 -18.71 12.88 8.09
C ALA A 149 -19.60 11.86 8.80
N VAL A 150 -19.00 10.79 9.33
CA VAL A 150 -19.71 9.70 9.99
C VAL A 150 -19.16 9.40 11.38
N ASP A 151 -20.03 8.91 12.25
CA ASP A 151 -19.65 8.27 13.50
C ASP A 151 -19.79 6.76 13.35
N VAL A 152 -18.81 6.02 13.83
CA VAL A 152 -18.83 4.54 13.88
C VAL A 152 -19.21 4.14 15.29
N ARG A 153 -20.25 3.31 15.42
CA ARG A 153 -20.70 2.84 16.73
C ARG A 153 -20.45 1.35 16.90
N ALA A 154 -20.22 0.96 18.14
CA ALA A 154 -20.17 -0.43 18.58
C ALA A 154 -21.14 -0.61 19.75
N GLY A 155 -22.06 -1.58 19.64
CA GLY A 155 -23.13 -1.77 20.62
C GLY A 155 -23.97 -0.51 20.86
N GLY A 156 -24.18 0.29 19.80
CA GLY A 156 -24.92 1.55 19.82
C GLY A 156 -24.18 2.76 20.42
N LYS A 157 -22.90 2.64 20.80
CA LYS A 157 -22.10 3.75 21.32
C LYS A 157 -21.03 4.20 20.32
N PRO A 158 -20.86 5.51 20.06
CA PRO A 158 -19.76 6.01 19.23
C PRO A 158 -18.40 5.56 19.77
N ILE A 159 -17.58 5.01 18.88
CA ILE A 159 -16.18 4.64 19.15
C ILE A 159 -15.21 5.44 18.27
N ILE A 160 -15.69 5.96 17.14
CA ILE A 160 -15.00 6.90 16.25
C ILE A 160 -16.01 7.96 15.89
N GLU A 161 -15.65 9.23 16.07
CA GLU A 161 -16.53 10.37 15.78
C GLU A 161 -15.95 11.23 14.66
N GLY A 162 -16.81 11.75 13.79
CA GLY A 162 -16.46 12.74 12.77
C GLY A 162 -15.43 12.25 11.74
N LEU A 163 -15.40 10.95 11.44
CA LEU A 163 -14.51 10.42 10.41
C LEU A 163 -14.96 10.94 9.04
N THR A 164 -14.04 11.42 8.21
CA THR A 164 -14.31 12.04 6.91
C THR A 164 -13.53 11.34 5.81
N ASN A 165 -14.07 11.31 4.58
CA ASN A 165 -13.36 10.78 3.42
C ASN A 165 -12.16 11.68 3.03
N PRO A 166 -10.96 11.12 2.75
CA PRO A 166 -10.61 9.69 2.66
C PRO A 166 -9.91 9.13 3.93
N TYR A 167 -10.10 9.72 5.10
CA TYR A 167 -9.29 9.42 6.27
C TYR A 167 -9.64 8.08 6.93
N GLU A 168 -8.72 7.61 7.76
CA GLU A 168 -8.86 6.41 8.56
C GLU A 168 -8.64 6.66 10.05
N LYS A 169 -9.16 5.76 10.88
CA LYS A 169 -8.89 5.73 12.31
C LYS A 169 -8.72 4.31 12.80
N SER A 170 -7.74 4.09 13.67
CA SER A 170 -7.44 2.80 14.28
C SER A 170 -7.67 2.81 15.78
N LEU A 171 -8.15 1.70 16.32
CA LEU A 171 -8.41 1.45 17.73
C LEU A 171 -7.96 0.03 18.10
N ASP A 172 -7.40 -0.14 19.29
CA ASP A 172 -7.23 -1.46 19.89
C ASP A 172 -8.49 -1.80 20.70
N VAL A 173 -9.04 -2.98 20.46
CA VAL A 173 -10.37 -3.39 20.93
C VAL A 173 -10.35 -4.82 21.45
N ALA A 174 -11.32 -5.15 22.30
CA ALA A 174 -11.52 -6.52 22.77
C ALA A 174 -11.83 -7.46 21.60
N VAL A 175 -11.33 -8.69 21.70
CA VAL A 175 -11.60 -9.75 20.71
C VAL A 175 -13.04 -10.25 20.82
N GLY A 176 -13.56 -10.77 19.72
CA GLY A 176 -14.91 -11.34 19.63
C GLY A 176 -15.76 -10.67 18.56
N THR A 177 -17.03 -11.04 18.52
CA THR A 177 -18.00 -10.43 17.61
C THR A 177 -18.57 -9.17 18.23
N VAL A 178 -18.46 -8.07 17.51
CA VAL A 178 -19.06 -6.78 17.89
C VAL A 178 -20.06 -6.36 16.82
N ASN A 179 -21.26 -5.97 17.27
CA ASN A 179 -22.26 -5.40 16.39
C ASN A 179 -21.94 -3.91 16.18
N THR A 180 -21.77 -3.50 14.93
CA THR A 180 -21.42 -2.14 14.56
C THR A 180 -22.38 -1.55 13.54
N ASP A 181 -22.52 -0.24 13.59
CA ASP A 181 -23.21 0.54 12.57
C ASP A 181 -22.46 1.86 12.34
N VAL A 182 -22.83 2.55 11.26
CA VAL A 182 -22.30 3.86 10.91
C VAL A 182 -23.48 4.82 10.82
N VAL A 183 -23.36 5.97 11.47
CA VAL A 183 -24.35 7.05 11.45
C VAL A 183 -23.76 8.32 10.85
N LEU A 184 -24.61 9.21 10.36
CA LEU A 184 -24.17 10.57 10.03
C LEU A 184 -23.71 11.28 11.31
N ALA A 185 -22.54 11.92 11.25
CA ALA A 185 -21.88 12.48 12.43
C ALA A 185 -22.80 13.45 13.21
N GLY A 186 -22.86 13.25 14.53
CA GLY A 186 -23.69 14.07 15.42
C GLY A 186 -25.20 13.80 15.32
N THR A 187 -25.62 12.70 14.67
CA THR A 187 -27.03 12.30 14.55
C THR A 187 -27.22 10.81 14.86
N ASP A 188 -28.47 10.36 14.91
CA ASP A 188 -28.83 8.93 15.02
C ASP A 188 -29.18 8.28 13.66
N THR A 189 -28.96 8.98 12.55
CA THR A 189 -29.34 8.49 11.22
C THR A 189 -28.35 7.41 10.78
N VAL A 190 -28.75 6.14 10.87
CA VAL A 190 -27.97 4.99 10.42
C VAL A 190 -27.90 4.97 8.89
N VAL A 191 -26.68 4.93 8.36
CA VAL A 191 -26.40 4.90 6.92
C VAL A 191 -25.76 3.59 6.47
N ILE A 192 -25.14 2.84 7.39
CA ILE A 192 -24.59 1.51 7.13
C ILE A 192 -24.80 0.64 8.36
N GLY A 193 -25.23 -0.61 8.16
CA GLY A 193 -25.42 -1.60 9.22
C GLY A 193 -26.84 -1.65 9.78
N PRO A 194 -27.06 -2.39 10.88
CA PRO A 194 -26.02 -3.04 11.70
C PRO A 194 -25.33 -4.21 10.99
N THR A 195 -24.05 -4.42 11.30
CA THR A 195 -23.21 -5.52 10.81
C THR A 195 -22.39 -6.09 11.96
N ASP A 196 -22.23 -7.41 11.96
CA ASP A 196 -21.33 -8.08 12.91
C ASP A 196 -19.90 -8.10 12.37
N LEU A 197 -18.96 -7.56 13.15
CA LEU A 197 -17.53 -7.64 12.88
C LEU A 197 -16.89 -8.68 13.80
N ASN A 198 -16.16 -9.62 13.20
CA ASN A 198 -15.41 -10.62 13.95
C ASN A 198 -13.97 -10.15 14.18
N LEU A 199 -13.68 -9.73 15.41
CA LEU A 199 -12.39 -9.17 15.79
C LEU A 199 -11.49 -10.25 16.39
N THR A 200 -10.46 -10.63 15.64
CA THR A 200 -9.56 -11.74 16.00
C THR A 200 -8.31 -11.23 16.68
N LYS A 201 -7.85 -11.97 17.71
CA LYS A 201 -6.62 -11.67 18.45
C LYS A 201 -5.41 -11.52 17.51
N GLY A 202 -4.62 -10.47 17.71
CA GLY A 202 -3.37 -10.27 16.97
C GLY A 202 -3.57 -9.99 15.48
N LYS A 203 -4.78 -9.62 15.07
CA LYS A 203 -5.12 -9.21 13.71
C LYS A 203 -5.52 -7.74 13.69
N ASN A 204 -5.31 -7.09 12.55
CA ASN A 204 -5.95 -5.84 12.23
C ASN A 204 -7.11 -6.13 11.25
N THR A 205 -8.33 -5.86 11.68
CA THR A 205 -9.52 -5.87 10.83
C THR A 205 -9.73 -4.45 10.30
N ILE A 206 -9.55 -4.29 9.00
CA ILE A 206 -9.72 -3.03 8.28
C ILE A 206 -11.11 -3.04 7.63
N VAL A 207 -11.91 -2.03 7.94
CA VAL A 207 -13.27 -1.83 7.41
C VAL A 207 -13.26 -0.65 6.45
N TYR A 208 -13.72 -0.86 5.23
CA TYR A 208 -13.90 0.17 4.22
C TYR A 208 -15.39 0.52 4.13
N ALA A 209 -15.75 1.74 4.49
CA ALA A 209 -17.07 2.30 4.20
C ALA A 209 -17.02 3.01 2.85
N TRP A 210 -17.70 2.48 1.84
CA TRP A 210 -17.60 2.89 0.44
C TRP A 210 -18.98 3.09 -0.20
N GLY A 211 -19.01 3.68 -1.40
CA GLY A 211 -20.23 4.01 -2.13
C GLY A 211 -20.61 5.49 -2.05
N SER A 212 -21.89 5.78 -2.21
CA SER A 212 -22.48 7.12 -2.27
C SER A 212 -23.72 7.19 -1.37
N ALA A 213 -23.74 8.19 -0.49
CA ALA A 213 -24.89 8.46 0.36
C ALA A 213 -26.07 9.00 -0.45
N GLU A 214 -25.81 9.81 -1.48
CA GLU A 214 -26.82 10.39 -2.36
C GLU A 214 -27.52 9.29 -3.18
N ASP A 215 -26.74 8.38 -3.75
CA ASP A 215 -27.24 7.27 -4.58
C ASP A 215 -27.76 6.08 -3.74
N LYS A 216 -27.67 6.18 -2.41
CA LYS A 216 -28.14 5.16 -1.45
C LYS A 216 -27.54 3.77 -1.71
N ASN A 217 -26.25 3.72 -2.05
CA ASN A 217 -25.53 2.48 -2.32
C ASN A 217 -24.32 2.27 -1.39
N LEU A 218 -24.33 2.91 -0.22
CA LEU A 218 -23.30 2.73 0.81
C LEU A 218 -23.19 1.25 1.23
N ALA A 219 -21.96 0.78 1.36
CA ALA A 219 -21.64 -0.60 1.71
C ALA A 219 -20.35 -0.72 2.51
N LEU A 220 -20.11 -1.93 3.05
CA LEU A 220 -18.87 -2.27 3.75
C LEU A 220 -18.08 -3.32 2.99
N LYS A 221 -16.76 -3.22 3.07
CA LYS A 221 -15.82 -4.31 2.81
C LYS A 221 -14.91 -4.48 4.01
N THR A 222 -14.54 -5.71 4.34
CA THR A 222 -13.57 -6.00 5.39
C THR A 222 -12.34 -6.69 4.83
N GLN A 223 -11.18 -6.33 5.36
CA GLN A 223 -9.90 -6.99 5.15
C GLN A 223 -9.34 -7.38 6.52
N THR A 224 -8.70 -8.53 6.62
CA THR A 224 -8.00 -8.93 7.86
C THR A 224 -6.54 -9.17 7.54
N ILE A 225 -5.66 -8.48 8.26
CA ILE A 225 -4.21 -8.67 8.16
C ILE A 225 -3.61 -9.05 9.51
N ASN A 226 -2.39 -9.57 9.49
CA ASN A 226 -1.65 -9.83 10.71
C ASN A 226 -1.22 -8.52 11.37
N ALA A 227 -1.58 -8.33 12.64
CA ALA A 227 -1.04 -7.31 13.52
C ALA A 227 -0.04 -7.99 14.46
N SER A 228 0.95 -8.65 13.86
CA SER A 228 2.07 -9.29 14.53
C SER A 228 3.29 -8.71 13.87
N GLY A 229 3.93 -7.74 14.51
CA GLY A 229 5.07 -7.04 13.92
C GLY A 229 6.23 -8.00 13.70
N GLN A 230 6.23 -8.71 12.57
CA GLN A 230 7.28 -9.53 11.98
C GLN A 230 6.85 -9.87 10.53
N HIS A 231 7.46 -9.23 9.54
CA HIS A 231 8.00 -10.01 8.43
C HIS A 231 9.29 -10.62 8.97
N SER A 232 9.30 -11.94 9.18
CA SER A 232 10.52 -12.69 9.42
C SER A 232 11.24 -12.95 8.10
#